data_AF-A0A7S0QAQ6-F1
#
_entry.id   AF-A0A7S0QAQ6-F1
#
_cell.length_a   1.000
_cell.length_b   1.000
_cell.length_c   1.000
_cell.angle_alpha   90.00
_cell.angle_beta   90.00
_cell.angle_gamma   90.00
#
_symmetry.space_group_name_H-M   'P 1'
#
loop_
_entity.id
_entity.type
_entity.pdbx_description
1 polymer ?
#
loop_
_entity_poly.entity_id
_entity_poly.type
_entity_poly.pdbx_seq_one_letter_code
_entity_poly.pdbx_strand_id
1 'polypeptide(L)'
;HREILVFTHKRFSIGYNEDRIIEVNVTNDKPRIVASGAPALDFSYSVDWVHTSRHFSQRFNRYLDQDFFEHQIHWFSIFNSFMMVIFLVGLVALILLRTLKNDYQRYSRGGDDEDPVMDPVEETGWKQVQGDVFRFPHYYPFFCAMIGTGVQLVLMVYCTTILSIAGTLYIGRGAVSTAALLVYAFSSFVGGYVSASHYVQQSKGSAWIKTMVLTAGGVSGGSTRE
;
A
#
# COMPACT_ATOMS: atom_id res chain seq x y z
N HIS A 1 2.55 37.09 -39.72
CA HIS A 1 3.49 37.41 -38.63
C HIS A 1 2.92 36.89 -37.31
N ARG A 2 3.66 36.08 -36.56
CA ARG A 2 3.27 35.70 -35.18
C ARG A 2 3.72 36.81 -34.24
N GLU A 3 2.79 37.43 -33.54
CA GLU A 3 3.09 38.39 -32.49
C GLU A 3 3.60 37.64 -31.26
N ILE A 4 4.80 37.98 -30.79
CA ILE A 4 5.39 37.38 -29.59
C ILE A 4 4.99 38.25 -28.41
N LEU A 5 4.25 37.67 -27.46
CA LEU A 5 3.76 38.33 -26.26
C LEU A 5 4.65 37.95 -25.07
N VAL A 6 5.11 38.95 -24.32
CA VAL A 6 5.92 38.76 -23.10
C VAL A 6 5.35 39.54 -21.94
N PHE A 7 5.28 38.91 -20.78
CA PHE A 7 4.92 39.54 -19.52
C PHE A 7 6.16 40.24 -18.92
N THR A 8 6.13 41.57 -18.89
CA THR A 8 7.25 42.39 -18.40
C THR A 8 7.10 42.78 -16.94
N HIS A 9 5.87 42.80 -16.42
CA HIS A 9 5.58 43.18 -15.04
C HIS A 9 4.97 42.04 -14.23
N LYS A 10 5.53 41.79 -13.04
CA LYS A 10 5.02 40.81 -12.06
C LYS A 10 4.56 41.53 -10.80
N ARG A 11 3.34 41.24 -10.35
CA ARG A 11 2.80 41.74 -9.09
C ARG A 11 2.83 40.64 -8.04
N PHE A 12 3.52 40.89 -6.96
CA PHE A 12 3.58 40.03 -5.78
C PHE A 12 2.62 40.57 -4.73
N SER A 13 1.64 39.77 -4.33
CA SER A 13 0.79 40.06 -3.17
C SER A 13 1.22 39.16 -2.03
N ILE A 14 1.79 39.77 -0.98
CA ILE A 14 2.32 39.06 0.19
C ILE A 14 1.34 39.24 1.35
N GLY A 15 0.69 38.14 1.73
CA GLY A 15 -0.16 38.06 2.90
C GLY A 15 0.68 37.85 4.16
N TYR A 16 0.65 38.79 5.10
CA TYR A 16 1.38 38.69 6.37
C TYR A 16 0.43 38.71 7.57
N ASN A 17 0.85 38.05 8.65
CA ASN A 17 0.20 38.11 9.95
C ASN A 17 1.31 38.24 11.00
N GLU A 18 1.28 39.33 11.75
CA GLU A 18 2.36 39.73 12.67
C GLU A 18 3.73 39.69 11.97
N ASP A 19 4.72 39.00 12.54
CA ASP A 19 6.08 38.85 12.00
C ASP A 19 6.24 37.67 11.02
N ARG A 20 5.14 37.12 10.49
CA ARG A 20 5.18 35.91 9.65
C ARG A 20 4.45 36.08 8.32
N ILE A 21 5.09 35.57 7.26
CA ILE A 21 4.49 35.46 5.93
C ILE A 21 3.58 34.24 5.90
N ILE A 22 2.33 34.44 5.48
CA ILE A 22 1.30 33.40 5.41
C ILE A 22 1.13 32.90 3.97
N GLU A 23 1.02 33.82 3.01
CA GLU A 23 0.83 33.48 1.60
C GLU A 23 1.53 34.47 0.68
N VAL A 24 1.93 33.99 -0.51
CA VAL A 24 2.51 34.81 -1.58
C VAL A 24 1.81 34.44 -2.88
N ASN A 25 1.10 35.40 -3.45
CA ASN A 25 0.44 35.26 -4.74
C ASN A 25 1.20 36.07 -5.79
N VAL A 26 1.44 35.46 -6.96
CA VAL A 26 2.10 36.12 -8.08
C VAL A 26 1.11 36.24 -9.23
N THR A 27 0.82 37.48 -9.63
CA THR A 27 0.00 37.76 -10.80
C THR A 27 0.86 38.44 -11.86
N ASN A 28 0.71 38.02 -13.12
CA ASN A 28 1.34 38.71 -14.24
C ASN A 28 0.41 39.83 -14.70
N ASP A 29 0.99 41.00 -15.02
CA ASP A 29 0.22 42.10 -15.58
C ASP A 29 -0.09 41.87 -17.07
N LYS A 30 -0.64 42.87 -17.77
CA LYS A 30 -0.95 42.79 -19.20
C LYS A 30 0.31 42.47 -20.04
N PRO A 31 0.24 41.51 -20.97
CA PRO A 31 1.35 41.16 -21.83
C PRO A 31 1.69 42.31 -22.79
N ARG A 32 2.98 42.50 -23.08
CA ARG A 32 3.47 43.46 -24.08
C ARG A 32 3.93 42.72 -25.33
N ILE A 33 3.67 43.31 -26.50
CA ILE A 33 4.11 42.77 -27.79
C ILE A 33 5.60 43.11 -27.98
N VAL A 34 6.41 42.12 -28.32
CA VAL A 34 7.83 42.30 -28.64
C VAL A 34 8.00 42.47 -30.14
N ALA A 35 8.40 43.66 -30.58
CA ALA A 35 8.73 43.92 -31.98
C ALA A 35 10.13 43.37 -32.32
N SER A 36 10.30 42.85 -33.55
CA SER A 36 11.58 42.34 -34.04
C SER A 36 12.59 43.50 -34.14
N GLY A 37 13.61 43.49 -33.28
CA GLY A 37 14.61 44.58 -33.16
C GLY A 37 14.38 45.56 -32.00
N ALA A 38 13.45 45.26 -31.08
CA ALA A 38 13.23 46.08 -29.88
C ALA A 38 14.46 46.10 -28.94
N PRO A 39 14.72 47.22 -28.24
CA PRO A 39 15.78 47.31 -27.23
C PRO A 39 15.52 46.33 -26.07
N ALA A 40 16.52 46.19 -25.19
CA ALA A 40 16.45 45.32 -24.00
C ALA A 40 15.11 45.49 -23.25
N LEU A 41 14.42 44.37 -22.99
CA LEU A 41 13.17 44.38 -22.24
C LEU A 41 13.43 44.71 -20.77
N ASP A 42 12.86 45.82 -20.29
CA ASP A 42 12.86 46.14 -18.87
C ASP A 42 11.81 45.31 -18.13
N PHE A 43 12.27 44.47 -17.23
CA PHE A 43 11.42 43.73 -16.31
C PHE A 43 11.21 44.54 -15.04
N SER A 44 9.97 44.62 -14.59
CA SER A 44 9.62 45.32 -13.35
C SER A 44 8.76 44.44 -12.46
N TYR A 45 8.77 44.72 -11.16
CA TYR A 45 7.92 44.05 -10.21
C TYR A 45 7.30 45.04 -9.23
N SER A 46 6.10 44.72 -8.75
CA SER A 46 5.42 45.43 -7.67
C SER A 46 5.18 44.48 -6.51
N VAL A 47 5.26 45.00 -5.28
CA VAL A 47 5.03 44.23 -4.06
C VAL A 47 3.95 44.92 -3.24
N ASP A 48 2.82 44.24 -3.06
CA ASP A 48 1.69 44.67 -2.27
C ASP A 48 1.65 43.84 -0.97
N TRP A 49 1.75 44.50 0.18
CA TRP A 49 1.67 43.85 1.50
C TRP A 49 0.23 43.92 2.03
N VAL A 50 -0.37 42.77 2.29
CA VAL A 50 -1.77 42.67 2.73
C VAL A 50 -1.83 41.97 4.08
N HIS A 51 -2.43 42.62 5.08
CA HIS A 51 -2.62 42.02 6.40
C HIS A 51 -3.70 40.93 6.35
N THR A 52 -3.43 39.78 6.97
CA THR A 52 -4.31 38.60 6.98
C THR A 52 -4.55 38.10 8.40
N SER A 53 -5.79 37.69 8.70
CA SER A 53 -6.19 37.14 10.01
C SER A 53 -5.86 35.64 10.20
N ARG A 54 -5.36 34.95 9.16
CA ARG A 54 -5.01 33.52 9.20
C ARG A 54 -3.71 33.30 9.95
N HIS A 55 -3.72 32.36 10.89
CA HIS A 55 -2.53 32.00 11.67
C HIS A 55 -1.52 31.17 10.84
N PHE A 56 -0.23 31.28 11.15
CA PHE A 56 0.86 30.61 10.42
C PHE A 56 0.73 29.08 10.32
N SER A 57 0.08 28.45 11.30
CA SER A 57 -0.19 27.01 11.31
C SER A 57 -1.17 26.57 10.22
N GLN A 58 -2.12 27.42 9.83
CA GLN A 58 -3.20 27.10 8.88
C GLN A 58 -2.85 27.48 7.43
N ARG A 59 -1.63 27.96 7.16
CA ARG A 59 -1.23 28.47 5.84
C ARG A 59 -1.41 27.44 4.70
N PHE A 60 -1.23 26.16 5.00
CA PHE A 60 -1.34 25.10 4.01
C PHE A 60 -2.78 24.68 3.70
N ASN A 61 -3.77 25.10 4.50
CA ASN A 61 -5.17 24.69 4.30
C ASN A 61 -5.69 25.07 2.91
N ARG A 62 -5.24 26.21 2.36
CA ARG A 62 -5.58 26.66 1.00
C ARG A 62 -5.19 25.67 -0.11
N TYR A 63 -4.15 24.87 0.11
CA TYR A 63 -3.68 23.85 -0.84
C TYR A 63 -4.27 22.47 -0.56
N LEU A 64 -5.00 22.31 0.54
CA LEU A 64 -5.65 21.07 0.96
C LEU A 64 -7.13 21.02 0.57
N ASP A 65 -7.68 22.06 -0.08
CA ASP A 65 -9.05 22.03 -0.58
C ASP A 65 -9.17 21.02 -1.74
N GLN A 66 -9.63 19.81 -1.38
CA GLN A 66 -9.84 18.65 -2.26
C GLN A 66 -11.01 18.81 -3.24
N ASP A 67 -11.86 19.81 -3.03
CA ASP A 67 -13.13 19.97 -3.75
C ASP A 67 -12.97 20.27 -5.25
N PHE A 68 -11.84 20.83 -5.67
CA PHE A 68 -11.68 21.27 -7.06
C PHE A 68 -11.04 20.23 -8.01
N PHE A 69 -10.29 19.23 -7.50
CA PHE A 69 -9.51 18.33 -8.36
C PHE A 69 -9.78 16.82 -8.17
N GLU A 70 -10.32 16.36 -7.04
CA GLU A 70 -10.32 14.91 -6.74
C GLU A 70 -11.62 14.16 -7.07
N HIS A 71 -12.81 14.78 -6.92
CA HIS A 71 -14.05 13.99 -6.92
C HIS A 71 -14.40 13.31 -8.25
N GLN A 72 -14.23 13.99 -9.39
CA GLN A 72 -14.66 13.42 -10.68
C GLN A 72 -13.64 12.43 -11.27
N ILE A 73 -12.34 12.67 -11.06
CA ILE A 73 -11.26 11.84 -11.64
C ILE A 73 -11.04 10.57 -10.79
N HIS A 74 -11.15 10.66 -9.46
CA HIS A 74 -10.91 9.53 -8.58
C HIS A 74 -11.99 8.44 -8.70
N TRP A 75 -13.28 8.83 -8.76
CA TRP A 75 -14.37 7.85 -8.91
C TRP A 75 -14.33 7.11 -10.25
N PHE A 76 -13.87 7.78 -11.32
CA PHE A 76 -13.66 7.15 -12.63
C PHE A 76 -12.58 6.06 -12.58
N SER A 77 -11.46 6.30 -11.87
CA SER A 77 -10.40 5.30 -11.68
C SER A 77 -10.87 4.09 -10.87
N ILE A 78 -11.66 4.32 -9.81
CA ILE A 78 -12.27 3.24 -9.01
C ILE A 78 -13.16 2.37 -9.90
N PHE A 79 -14.07 2.97 -10.67
CA PHE A 79 -14.96 2.23 -11.56
C PHE A 79 -14.20 1.40 -12.61
N ASN A 80 -13.17 1.99 -13.22
CA ASN A 80 -12.32 1.30 -14.20
C ASN A 80 -11.62 0.07 -13.59
N SER A 81 -11.06 0.20 -12.38
CA SER A 81 -10.43 -0.93 -11.69
C SER A 81 -11.45 -2.01 -11.27
N PHE A 82 -12.64 -1.60 -10.84
CA PHE A 82 -13.71 -2.50 -10.43
C PHE A 82 -14.25 -3.35 -11.59
N MET A 83 -14.41 -2.74 -12.77
CA MET A 83 -14.81 -3.45 -13.99
C MET A 83 -13.82 -4.56 -14.37
N MET A 84 -12.51 -4.29 -14.26
CA MET A 84 -11.46 -5.28 -14.51
C MET A 84 -11.53 -6.47 -13.56
N VAL A 85 -11.82 -6.24 -12.28
CA VAL A 85 -11.98 -7.32 -11.29
C VAL A 85 -13.19 -8.19 -11.60
N ILE A 86 -14.35 -7.59 -11.92
CA ILE A 86 -15.55 -8.35 -12.32
C ILE A 86 -15.27 -9.19 -13.57
N PHE A 87 -14.59 -8.60 -14.55
CA PHE A 87 -14.24 -9.31 -15.78
C PHE A 87 -13.33 -10.52 -15.51
N LEU A 88 -12.30 -10.34 -14.67
CA LEU A 88 -11.39 -11.43 -14.29
C LEU A 88 -12.12 -12.54 -13.53
N VAL A 89 -12.96 -12.19 -12.55
CA VAL A 89 -13.77 -13.16 -11.80
C VAL A 89 -14.72 -13.90 -12.73
N GLY A 90 -15.37 -13.22 -13.68
CA GLY A 90 -16.23 -13.83 -14.68
C GLY A 90 -15.50 -14.83 -15.57
N LEU A 91 -14.28 -14.50 -16.02
CA LEU A 91 -13.43 -15.39 -16.81
C LEU A 91 -13.05 -16.64 -16.01
N VAL A 92 -12.58 -16.46 -14.77
CA VAL A 92 -12.23 -17.58 -13.88
C VAL A 92 -13.45 -18.46 -13.59
N ALA A 93 -14.61 -17.86 -13.30
CA ALA A 93 -15.85 -18.58 -13.07
C ALA A 93 -16.29 -19.36 -14.32
N LEU A 94 -16.16 -18.80 -15.52
CA LEU A 94 -16.47 -19.51 -16.77
C LEU A 94 -15.56 -20.72 -16.96
N ILE A 95 -14.25 -20.58 -16.72
CA ILE A 95 -13.31 -21.70 -16.79
C ILE A 95 -13.71 -22.78 -15.79
N LEU A 96 -13.96 -22.42 -14.52
CA LEU A 96 -14.36 -23.36 -13.47
C LEU A 96 -15.68 -24.06 -13.78
N LEU A 97 -16.69 -23.33 -14.27
CA LEU A 97 -17.97 -23.91 -14.66
C LEU A 97 -17.81 -24.84 -15.87
N ARG A 98 -16.94 -24.49 -16.82
CA ARG A 98 -16.62 -25.34 -17.96
C ARG A 98 -15.95 -26.63 -17.53
N THR A 99 -14.95 -26.57 -16.64
CA THR A 99 -14.28 -27.77 -16.12
C THR A 99 -15.25 -28.60 -15.29
N LEU A 100 -16.02 -27.98 -14.40
CA LEU A 100 -16.97 -28.69 -13.54
C LEU A 100 -18.11 -29.34 -14.32
N LYS A 101 -18.62 -28.68 -15.37
CA LYS A 101 -19.62 -29.28 -16.27
C LYS A 101 -19.05 -30.48 -17.02
N ASN A 102 -17.83 -30.37 -17.54
CA ASN A 102 -17.16 -31.48 -18.22
C ASN A 102 -16.89 -32.65 -17.27
N ASP A 103 -16.45 -32.36 -16.04
CA ASP A 103 -16.23 -33.37 -15.00
C ASP A 103 -17.55 -34.02 -14.59
N TYR A 104 -18.61 -33.25 -14.37
CA TYR A 104 -19.94 -33.77 -14.04
C TYR A 104 -20.47 -34.74 -15.12
N GLN A 105 -20.32 -34.40 -16.40
CA GLN A 105 -20.70 -35.28 -17.51
C GLN A 105 -19.89 -36.57 -17.57
N ARG A 106 -18.62 -36.53 -17.14
CA ARG A 106 -17.76 -37.72 -17.05
C ARG A 106 -18.22 -38.65 -15.92
N TYR A 107 -18.62 -38.11 -14.76
CA TYR A 107 -19.12 -38.91 -13.65
C TYR A 107 -20.55 -39.43 -13.89
N SER A 108 -21.44 -38.66 -14.53
CA SER A 108 -22.82 -39.09 -14.76
C SER A 108 -22.93 -40.24 -15.78
N ARG A 109 -21.99 -40.33 -16.73
CA ARG A 109 -21.95 -41.43 -17.72
C ARG A 109 -21.40 -42.74 -17.17
N GLY A 110 -20.63 -42.71 -16.09
CA GLY A 110 -20.12 -43.92 -15.44
C GLY A 110 -21.11 -44.59 -14.47
N GLY A 111 -22.30 -44.02 -14.28
CA GLY A 111 -23.33 -44.55 -13.38
C GLY A 111 -24.48 -45.29 -14.07
N ASP A 112 -24.69 -45.10 -15.38
CA ASP A 112 -25.86 -45.62 -16.12
C ASP A 112 -25.52 -46.75 -17.13
N ASP A 113 -24.24 -46.98 -17.44
CA ASP A 113 -23.83 -48.10 -18.31
C ASP A 113 -23.10 -49.16 -17.47
N GLU A 114 -23.83 -50.25 -17.18
CA GLU A 114 -23.33 -51.49 -16.58
C GLU A 114 -22.38 -52.23 -17.55
N ASP A 115 -21.14 -51.75 -17.72
CA ASP A 115 -20.05 -52.54 -18.31
C ASP A 115 -19.12 -53.06 -17.19
N PRO A 116 -19.06 -54.39 -16.93
CA PRO A 116 -18.32 -54.95 -15.79
C PRO A 116 -16.81 -55.10 -16.04
N VAL A 117 -16.21 -54.28 -16.91
CA VAL A 117 -14.76 -54.29 -17.19
C VAL A 117 -14.24 -52.85 -17.32
N MET A 118 -14.30 -52.10 -16.24
CA MET A 118 -13.42 -50.96 -16.05
C MET A 118 -12.85 -51.04 -14.63
N ASP A 119 -11.52 -51.01 -14.57
CA ASP A 119 -10.72 -51.06 -13.35
C ASP A 119 -11.33 -50.17 -12.24
N PRO A 120 -11.23 -50.59 -10.95
CA PRO A 120 -11.76 -49.81 -9.85
C PRO A 120 -11.19 -48.41 -9.96
N VAL A 121 -12.09 -47.45 -10.22
CA VAL A 121 -11.83 -46.01 -10.37
C VAL A 121 -10.65 -45.63 -9.50
N GLU A 122 -9.49 -45.43 -10.13
CA GLU A 122 -8.29 -44.93 -9.47
C GLU A 122 -8.73 -43.75 -8.59
N GLU A 123 -8.66 -43.93 -7.28
CA GLU A 123 -9.02 -42.90 -6.31
C GLU A 123 -8.26 -41.65 -6.70
N THR A 124 -9.00 -40.65 -7.21
CA THR A 124 -8.43 -39.48 -7.89
C THR A 124 -7.28 -38.93 -7.05
N GLY A 125 -6.05 -38.91 -7.58
CA GLY A 125 -4.82 -38.78 -6.79
C GLY A 125 -4.77 -37.65 -5.74
N TRP A 126 -5.60 -36.62 -5.87
CA TRP A 126 -5.79 -35.60 -4.81
C TRP A 126 -6.23 -36.19 -3.46
N LYS A 127 -7.01 -37.28 -3.45
CA LYS A 127 -7.44 -37.98 -2.22
C LYS A 127 -6.26 -38.63 -1.50
N GLN A 128 -5.32 -39.19 -2.26
CA GLN A 128 -4.10 -39.78 -1.70
C GLN A 128 -3.15 -38.70 -1.15
N VAL A 129 -3.14 -37.52 -1.78
CA VAL A 129 -2.33 -36.37 -1.34
C VAL A 129 -2.98 -35.59 -0.19
N GLN A 130 -4.27 -35.80 0.10
CA GLN A 130 -4.99 -35.13 1.20
C GLN A 130 -4.32 -35.35 2.57
N GLY A 131 -3.70 -36.52 2.79
CA GLY A 131 -2.93 -36.83 4.00
C GLY A 131 -1.53 -36.17 4.03
N ASP A 132 -0.95 -35.90 2.86
CA ASP A 132 0.39 -35.35 2.71
C ASP A 132 0.41 -33.81 2.68
N VAL A 133 -0.70 -33.14 2.34
CA VAL A 133 -0.84 -31.67 2.40
C VAL A 133 -0.55 -31.10 3.80
N PHE A 134 -0.76 -31.90 4.85
CA PHE A 134 -0.53 -31.49 6.23
C PHE A 134 0.85 -31.91 6.77
N ARG A 135 1.71 -32.54 5.96
CA ARG A 135 3.09 -32.84 6.38
C ARG A 135 3.92 -31.58 6.43
N PHE A 136 4.65 -31.43 7.53
CA PHE A 136 5.44 -30.23 7.76
C PHE A 136 6.66 -30.17 6.83
N PRO A 137 7.00 -28.97 6.35
CA PRO A 137 8.22 -28.77 5.57
C PRO A 137 9.46 -29.02 6.44
N HIS A 138 10.54 -29.51 5.82
CA HIS A 138 11.84 -29.76 6.50
C HIS A 138 12.39 -28.52 7.23
N TYR A 139 12.02 -27.31 6.81
CA TYR A 139 12.46 -26.03 7.40
C TYR A 139 11.34 -25.31 8.17
N TYR A 140 10.58 -26.06 8.98
CA TYR A 140 9.48 -25.53 9.80
C TYR A 140 9.85 -24.31 10.69
N PRO A 141 11.03 -24.26 11.37
CA PRO A 141 11.42 -23.09 12.18
C PRO A 141 11.51 -21.78 11.38
N PHE A 142 11.97 -21.84 10.13
CA PHE A 142 12.09 -20.68 9.25
C PHE A 142 10.71 -20.17 8.83
N PHE A 143 9.78 -21.09 8.55
CA PHE A 143 8.39 -20.76 8.23
C PHE A 143 7.67 -20.07 9.40
N CYS A 144 7.83 -20.59 10.62
CA CYS A 144 7.30 -19.93 11.83
C CYS A 144 7.93 -18.55 12.06
N ALA A 145 9.23 -18.39 11.76
CA ALA A 145 9.89 -17.09 11.87
C ALA A 145 9.32 -16.08 10.86
N MET A 146 9.13 -16.48 9.59
CA MET A 146 8.50 -15.63 8.58
C MET A 146 7.08 -15.20 8.98
N ILE A 147 6.26 -16.13 9.48
CA ILE A 147 4.90 -15.80 9.96
C ILE A 147 4.95 -14.78 11.11
N GLY A 148 5.82 -15.00 12.10
CA GLY A 148 6.00 -14.07 13.22
C GLY A 148 6.42 -12.67 12.75
N THR A 149 7.39 -12.59 11.83
CA THR A 149 7.81 -11.31 11.24
C THR A 149 6.70 -10.64 10.42
N GLY A 150 5.91 -11.42 9.68
CA GLY A 150 4.78 -10.90 8.90
C GLY A 150 3.72 -10.27 9.79
N VAL A 151 3.34 -10.95 10.88
CA VAL A 151 2.38 -10.41 11.86
C VAL A 151 2.93 -9.18 12.56
N GLN A 152 4.22 -9.17 12.91
CA GLN A 152 4.89 -7.98 13.49
C GLN A 152 4.82 -6.76 12.56
N LEU A 153 5.10 -6.95 11.26
CA LEU A 153 5.07 -5.88 10.27
C LEU A 153 3.66 -5.36 10.04
N VAL A 154 2.66 -6.24 9.92
CA VAL A 154 1.25 -5.84 9.77
C VAL A 154 0.79 -5.02 10.98
N LEU A 155 1.09 -5.48 12.20
CA LEU A 155 0.76 -4.78 13.42
C LEU A 155 1.46 -3.41 13.50
N MET A 156 2.73 -3.35 13.10
CA MET A 156 3.50 -2.11 13.09
C MET A 156 2.93 -1.09 12.11
N VAL A 157 2.59 -1.50 10.89
CA VAL A 157 1.97 -0.61 9.89
C VAL A 157 0.61 -0.13 10.39
N TYR A 158 -0.23 -1.03 10.90
CA TYR A 158 -1.56 -0.71 11.40
C TYR A 158 -1.54 0.29 12.55
N CYS A 159 -0.74 0.02 13.59
CA CYS A 159 -0.60 0.92 14.73
C CYS A 159 0.01 2.28 14.34
N THR A 160 1.03 2.28 13.48
CA THR A 160 1.64 3.54 13.01
C THR A 160 0.65 4.36 12.19
N THR A 161 -0.22 3.73 11.40
CA THR A 161 -1.28 4.39 10.63
C THR A 161 -2.29 5.05 11.56
N ILE A 162 -2.79 4.33 12.57
CA ILE A 162 -3.73 4.89 13.56
C ILE A 162 -3.11 6.07 14.31
N LEU A 163 -1.85 5.93 14.76
CA LEU A 163 -1.15 7.01 15.45
C LEU A 163 -0.91 8.22 14.54
N SER A 164 -0.69 8.00 13.23
CA SER A 164 -0.55 9.08 12.26
C SER A 164 -1.85 9.82 11.98
N ILE A 165 -3.00 9.15 12.10
CA ILE A 165 -4.33 9.76 11.91
C ILE A 165 -4.77 10.47 13.21
N ALA A 166 -4.60 9.83 14.36
CA ALA A 166 -5.04 10.36 15.65
C ALA A 166 -4.07 11.40 16.24
N GLY A 167 -2.77 11.26 15.97
CA GLY A 167 -1.73 12.15 16.45
C GLY A 167 -1.42 13.26 15.45
N THR A 168 -1.01 14.43 15.95
CA THR A 168 -0.43 15.51 15.13
C THR A 168 1.00 15.19 14.67
N LEU A 169 1.32 13.90 14.46
CA LEU A 169 2.64 13.42 14.02
C LEU A 169 3.01 13.94 12.62
N TYR A 170 2.06 14.51 11.88
CA TYR A 170 2.30 15.19 10.60
C TYR A 170 3.03 16.55 10.77
N ILE A 171 3.06 17.13 11.97
CA ILE A 171 3.59 18.49 12.20
C ILE A 171 5.12 18.49 12.34
N GLY A 172 5.70 17.40 12.89
CA GLY A 172 7.13 17.28 13.14
C GLY A 172 7.86 16.51 12.04
N ARG A 173 8.89 17.11 11.41
CA ARG A 173 9.78 16.38 10.49
C ARG A 173 10.41 15.19 11.22
N GLY A 174 10.15 13.98 10.73
CA GLY A 174 10.69 12.74 11.32
C GLY A 174 9.90 12.19 12.52
N ALA A 175 8.81 12.83 12.95
CA ALA A 175 7.99 12.32 14.04
C ALA A 175 7.36 10.95 13.71
N VAL A 176 6.94 10.77 12.45
CA VAL A 176 6.40 9.49 11.94
C VAL A 176 7.46 8.39 11.96
N SER A 177 8.71 8.69 11.56
CA SER A 177 9.78 7.68 11.57
C SER A 177 10.19 7.29 12.98
N THR A 178 10.24 8.24 13.93
CA THR A 178 10.51 7.91 15.34
C THR A 178 9.38 7.11 15.96
N ALA A 179 8.11 7.43 15.67
CA ALA A 179 6.97 6.68 16.15
C ALA A 179 6.95 5.25 15.59
N ALA A 180 7.25 5.09 14.29
CA ALA A 180 7.38 3.80 13.63
C ALA A 180 8.43 2.89 14.30
N LEU A 181 9.59 3.44 14.67
CA LEU A 181 10.64 2.70 15.38
C LEU A 181 10.21 2.25 16.77
N LEU A 182 9.51 3.11 17.52
CA LEU A 182 8.98 2.75 18.83
C LEU A 182 7.93 1.64 18.73
N VAL A 183 6.97 1.78 17.81
CA VAL A 183 5.94 0.78 17.56
C VAL A 183 6.55 -0.55 17.12
N TYR A 184 7.59 -0.53 16.28
CA TYR A 184 8.32 -1.72 15.86
C TYR A 184 8.98 -2.45 17.05
N ALA A 185 9.57 -1.70 17.98
CA ALA A 185 10.17 -2.28 19.18
C ALA A 185 9.10 -2.96 20.06
N PHE A 186 7.94 -2.34 20.27
CA PHE A 186 6.85 -2.94 21.04
C PHE A 186 6.18 -4.13 20.32
N SER A 187 6.05 -4.08 18.99
CA SER A 187 5.44 -5.17 18.22
C SER A 187 6.33 -6.42 18.14
N SER A 188 7.63 -6.29 18.42
CA SER A 188 8.58 -7.42 18.43
C SER A 188 8.18 -8.53 19.43
N PHE A 189 7.60 -8.17 20.57
CA PHE A 189 7.07 -9.14 21.54
C PHE A 189 5.93 -9.99 20.95
N VAL A 190 5.05 -9.35 20.17
CA VAL A 190 3.93 -10.02 19.50
C VAL A 190 4.44 -10.94 18.39
N GLY A 191 5.40 -10.47 17.58
CA GLY A 191 6.04 -11.28 16.55
C GLY A 191 6.73 -12.53 17.10
N GLY A 192 7.48 -12.37 18.20
CA GLY A 192 8.11 -13.48 18.91
C GLY A 192 7.12 -14.47 19.51
N TYR A 193 6.03 -13.98 20.13
CA TYR A 193 4.98 -14.83 20.69
C TYR A 193 4.25 -15.64 19.60
N VAL A 194 3.93 -15.03 18.46
CA VAL A 194 3.26 -15.68 17.34
C VAL A 194 4.16 -16.75 16.71
N SER A 195 5.45 -16.46 16.53
CA SER A 195 6.38 -17.45 16.01
C SER A 195 6.56 -18.65 16.96
N ALA A 196 6.68 -18.37 18.26
CA ALA A 196 6.83 -19.40 19.29
C ALA A 196 5.55 -20.23 19.45
N SER A 197 4.37 -19.63 19.42
CA SER A 197 3.09 -20.34 19.60
C SER A 197 2.82 -21.31 18.45
N HIS A 198 3.03 -20.90 17.20
CA HIS A 198 2.91 -21.77 16.03
C HIS A 198 3.94 -22.90 16.07
N TYR A 199 5.17 -22.61 16.50
CA TYR A 199 6.19 -23.65 16.63
C TYR A 199 5.87 -24.68 17.73
N VAL A 200 5.37 -24.22 18.89
CA VAL A 200 5.02 -25.07 20.05
C VAL A 200 3.83 -25.97 19.77
N GLN A 201 2.79 -25.45 19.09
CA GLN A 201 1.60 -26.23 18.72
C GLN A 201 1.95 -27.46 17.87
N GLN A 202 3.03 -27.38 17.09
CA GLN A 202 3.45 -28.44 16.18
C GLN A 202 4.54 -29.35 16.74
N SER A 203 5.50 -28.81 17.50
CA SER A 203 6.69 -29.55 17.95
C SER A 203 6.49 -30.33 19.26
N LYS A 204 5.25 -30.37 19.81
CA LYS A 204 4.95 -30.98 21.12
C LYS A 204 5.94 -30.54 22.22
N GLY A 205 6.43 -29.31 22.15
CA GLY A 205 7.25 -28.68 23.20
C GLY A 205 8.77 -28.62 23.00
N SER A 206 9.37 -29.10 21.90
CA SER A 206 10.84 -29.07 21.77
C SER A 206 11.38 -27.88 20.94
N ALA A 207 12.05 -26.92 21.60
CA ALA A 207 12.88 -25.83 21.04
C ALA A 207 12.22 -24.50 20.58
N TRP A 208 11.19 -24.01 21.29
CA TRP A 208 10.54 -22.71 21.05
C TRP A 208 11.46 -21.47 21.20
N ILE A 209 12.53 -21.61 21.97
CA ILE A 209 13.53 -20.55 22.17
C ILE A 209 14.30 -20.28 20.87
N LYS A 210 14.59 -21.33 20.08
CA LYS A 210 15.35 -21.21 18.82
C LYS A 210 14.56 -20.42 17.77
N THR A 211 13.24 -20.60 17.70
CA THR A 211 12.38 -19.82 16.79
C THR A 211 12.22 -18.38 17.22
N MET A 212 12.04 -18.14 18.53
CA MET A 212 11.95 -16.78 19.07
C MET A 212 13.22 -15.95 18.81
N VAL A 213 14.40 -16.57 18.95
CA VAL A 213 15.69 -15.94 18.61
C VAL A 213 15.84 -15.73 17.09
N LEU A 214 15.36 -16.67 16.26
CA LEU A 214 15.37 -16.51 14.80
C LEU A 214 14.46 -15.37 14.31
N THR A 215 13.29 -15.20 14.93
CA THR A 215 12.35 -14.10 14.63
C THR A 215 12.90 -12.75 15.07
N ALA A 216 13.53 -12.70 16.26
CA ALA A 216 14.14 -11.48 16.78
C ALA A 216 15.44 -11.10 16.03
N GLY A 217 16.21 -12.09 15.58
CA GLY A 217 17.53 -11.91 14.98
C GLY A 217 17.54 -11.60 13.49
N GLY A 218 16.42 -11.77 12.77
CA GLY A 218 16.33 -11.49 11.34
C GLY A 218 17.40 -12.23 10.54
N VAL A 219 17.16 -13.52 10.24
CA VAL A 219 18.03 -14.35 9.38
C VAL A 219 19.50 -14.34 9.82
N SER A 220 19.83 -15.18 10.81
CA SER A 220 21.20 -15.68 10.97
C SER A 220 21.15 -17.19 10.98
N GLY A 221 21.52 -17.78 9.85
CA GLY A 221 21.64 -19.22 9.67
C GLY A 221 22.65 -19.83 10.64
N GLY A 222 22.32 -21.04 11.10
CA GLY A 222 23.18 -21.85 11.96
C GLY A 222 22.61 -23.26 12.02
N SER A 223 22.89 -24.04 10.99
CA SER A 223 22.67 -25.49 10.98
C SER A 223 23.60 -26.11 12.02
N THR A 224 23.07 -26.48 13.18
CA THR A 224 23.71 -27.46 14.07
C THR A 224 23.01 -28.78 13.90
N ARG A 225 23.67 -29.64 13.12
CA ARG A 225 23.46 -31.09 13.07
C ARG A 225 23.74 -31.67 14.46
N GLU A 226 22.82 -32.48 14.94
CA GLU A 226 23.08 -33.74 15.66
C GLU A 226 22.08 -34.77 15.14
#